data_AF-A0A1C4Y896-F1
#
_entry.id   AF-A0A1C4Y896-F1
#
_cell.length_a   1.000
_cell.length_b   1.000
_cell.length_c   1.000
_cell.angle_alpha   90.00
_cell.angle_beta   90.00
_cell.angle_gamma   90.00
#
_symmetry.space_group_name_H-M   'P 1'
#
loop_
_entity.id
_entity.type
_entity.pdbx_description
1 polymer ?
#
loop_
_entity_poly.entity_id
_entity_poly.type
_entity_poly.pdbx_seq_one_letter_code
_entity_poly.pdbx_strand_id
1 'polypeptide(L)'
;MIPDVVEAELRTGAVQNDHLRAVLDADWIEVIPLDTPEHLSAFAYYEQRLVGADGRNVGECGVLALAETMAHAVAVVDDRVAGNAARGRNVEVRRTLGLLCDAIREGLLTVPLVSALADDLMRDSYRLPFGPGGFARWADENGLT
;
A
#
# COMPACT_ATOMS: atom_id res chain seq x y z
N MET A 1 -3.19 -0.55 10.34
CA MET A 1 -3.89 -1.85 10.35
C MET A 1 -3.58 -2.60 9.06
N ILE A 2 -3.60 -3.93 9.10
CA ILE A 2 -3.46 -4.83 7.95
C ILE A 2 -4.48 -5.97 8.07
N PRO A 3 -4.92 -6.59 6.97
CA PRO A 3 -5.70 -7.82 7.05
C PRO A 3 -4.81 -9.01 7.48
N ASP A 4 -5.41 -10.01 8.12
CA ASP A 4 -4.77 -11.28 8.51
C ASP A 4 -4.00 -11.98 7.37
N VAL A 5 -4.49 -11.87 6.13
CA VAL A 5 -3.82 -12.45 4.97
C VAL A 5 -2.47 -11.80 4.67
N VAL A 6 -2.32 -10.49 4.90
CA VAL A 6 -1.03 -9.79 4.77
C VAL A 6 -0.11 -10.19 5.92
N GLU A 7 -0.64 -10.36 7.13
CA GLU A 7 0.15 -10.89 8.25
C GLU A 7 0.70 -12.29 7.93
N ALA A 8 -0.11 -13.18 7.35
CA ALA A 8 0.32 -14.51 6.94
C ALA A 8 1.43 -14.48 5.88
N GLU A 9 1.33 -13.57 4.90
CA GLU A 9 2.39 -13.34 3.91
C GLU A 9 3.68 -12.82 4.56
N LEU A 10 3.58 -11.84 5.47
CA LEU A 10 4.72 -11.31 6.22
C LEU A 10 5.41 -12.39 7.05
N ARG A 11 4.64 -13.24 7.76
CA ARG A 11 5.17 -14.37 8.53
C ARG A 11 5.89 -15.39 7.65
N THR A 12 5.33 -15.68 6.47
CA THR A 12 5.95 -16.59 5.50
C THR A 12 7.24 -15.99 4.94
N GLY A 13 7.21 -14.72 4.53
CA GLY A 13 8.37 -14.01 3.99
C GLY A 13 9.49 -13.82 5.01
N ALA A 14 9.16 -13.65 6.29
CA ALA A 14 10.12 -13.47 7.39
C ALA A 14 11.05 -14.68 7.60
N VAL A 15 10.70 -15.86 7.06
CA VAL A 15 11.61 -17.03 7.04
C VAL A 15 12.86 -16.75 6.21
N GLN A 16 12.74 -15.95 5.15
CA GLN A 16 13.83 -15.64 4.23
C GLN A 16 14.32 -14.19 4.36
N ASN A 17 13.55 -13.33 5.03
CA ASN A 17 13.77 -11.89 5.11
C ASN A 17 13.60 -11.38 6.54
N ASP A 18 14.68 -11.42 7.34
CA ASP A 18 14.63 -11.08 8.77
C ASP A 18 14.09 -9.66 9.04
N HIS A 19 14.27 -8.72 8.12
CA HIS A 19 13.77 -7.34 8.26
C HIS A 19 12.24 -7.26 8.33
N LEU A 20 11.51 -8.25 7.81
CA LEU A 20 10.05 -8.29 7.90
C LEU A 20 9.56 -8.52 9.33
N ARG A 21 10.40 -9.05 10.23
CA ARG A 21 10.05 -9.16 11.66
C ARG A 21 9.78 -7.79 12.29
N ALA A 22 10.50 -6.74 11.85
CA ALA A 22 10.26 -5.40 12.36
C ALA A 22 8.83 -4.90 12.08
N VAL A 23 8.19 -5.38 11.01
CA VAL A 23 6.79 -5.08 10.71
C VAL A 23 5.85 -5.89 11.60
N LEU A 24 6.14 -7.18 11.81
CA LEU A 24 5.35 -8.06 12.69
C LEU A 24 5.41 -7.65 14.17
N ASP A 25 6.53 -7.06 14.58
CA ASP A 25 6.77 -6.61 15.97
C ASP A 25 6.30 -5.17 16.22
N ALA A 26 5.78 -4.48 15.20
CA ALA A 26 5.33 -3.10 15.30
C ALA A 26 3.99 -3.01 16.05
N ASP A 27 4.04 -2.45 17.26
CA ASP A 27 2.87 -2.31 18.16
C ASP A 27 1.75 -1.42 17.61
N TRP A 28 2.07 -0.52 16.69
CA TRP A 28 1.11 0.37 16.04
C TRP A 28 0.38 -0.28 14.83
N ILE A 29 0.78 -1.49 14.42
CA ILE A 29 0.12 -2.23 13.33
C ILE A 29 -0.88 -3.22 13.91
N GLU A 30 -2.16 -2.87 13.85
CA GLU A 30 -3.25 -3.79 14.19
C GLU A 30 -3.53 -4.78 13.05
N VAL A 31 -3.77 -6.05 13.38
CA VAL A 31 -4.19 -7.09 12.42
C VAL A 31 -5.70 -7.30 12.53
N ILE A 32 -6.41 -7.23 11.40
CA ILE A 32 -7.86 -7.40 11.32
C ILE A 32 -8.21 -8.69 10.57
N PRO A 33 -8.89 -9.66 11.19
CA PRO A 33 -9.38 -10.85 10.50
C PRO A 33 -10.44 -10.53 9.45
N LEU A 34 -10.36 -11.17 8.28
CA LEU A 34 -11.38 -11.04 7.24
C LEU A 34 -12.46 -12.13 7.39
N ASP A 35 -13.26 -12.06 8.45
CA ASP A 35 -14.18 -13.13 8.86
C ASP A 35 -15.68 -12.80 8.81
N THR A 36 -16.05 -11.55 8.50
CA THR A 36 -17.45 -11.15 8.33
C THR A 36 -17.97 -11.49 6.93
N PRO A 37 -19.29 -11.69 6.74
CA PRO A 37 -19.87 -11.89 5.41
C PRO A 37 -19.52 -10.78 4.42
N GLU A 38 -19.45 -9.54 4.89
CA GLU A 38 -19.05 -8.37 4.10
C GLU A 38 -17.57 -8.44 3.70
N HIS A 39 -16.68 -8.78 4.63
CA HIS A 39 -15.25 -9.00 4.35
C HIS A 39 -15.06 -10.08 3.29
N LEU A 40 -15.71 -11.23 3.47
CA LEU A 40 -15.59 -12.39 2.57
C LEU A 40 -16.17 -12.08 1.18
N SER A 41 -17.29 -11.35 1.11
CA SER A 41 -17.88 -10.94 -0.17
C SER A 41 -16.98 -9.97 -0.94
N ALA A 42 -16.43 -8.95 -0.26
CA ALA A 42 -15.50 -8.01 -0.86
C ALA A 42 -14.21 -8.71 -1.31
N PHE A 43 -13.64 -9.59 -0.45
CA PHE A 43 -12.46 -10.37 -0.76
C PHE A 43 -12.66 -11.24 -2.01
N ALA A 44 -13.75 -12.01 -2.07
CA ALA A 44 -14.07 -12.84 -3.24
C ALA A 44 -14.23 -12.03 -4.53
N TYR A 45 -14.75 -10.80 -4.45
CA TYR A 45 -14.83 -9.92 -5.61
C TYR A 45 -13.44 -9.54 -6.16
N TYR A 46 -12.51 -9.19 -5.27
CA TYR A 46 -11.15 -8.79 -5.64
C TYR A 46 -10.32 -10.00 -6.09
N GLU A 47 -10.47 -11.14 -5.41
CA GLU A 47 -9.77 -12.39 -5.73
C GLU A 47 -10.03 -12.82 -7.18
N GLN A 48 -11.30 -12.84 -7.61
CA GLN A 48 -11.70 -13.15 -8.99
C GLN A 48 -11.10 -12.22 -10.07
N ARG A 49 -10.61 -11.03 -9.68
CA ARG A 49 -10.10 -10.00 -10.60
C ARG A 49 -8.59 -9.86 -10.55
N LEU A 50 -7.98 -10.16 -9.42
CA LEU A 50 -6.58 -9.87 -9.12
C LEU A 50 -5.74 -11.12 -9.00
N VAL A 51 -6.31 -12.23 -8.53
CA VAL A 51 -5.54 -13.43 -8.22
C VAL A 51 -5.46 -14.31 -9.48
N GLY A 52 -4.25 -14.41 -10.00
CA GLY A 52 -3.90 -15.32 -11.08
C GLY A 52 -3.65 -16.74 -10.57
N ALA A 53 -3.32 -17.65 -11.50
CA ALA A 53 -3.02 -19.05 -11.16
C ALA A 53 -1.81 -19.23 -10.22
N ASP A 54 -0.98 -18.20 -10.05
CA ASP A 54 0.19 -18.15 -9.18
C ASP A 54 -0.12 -17.64 -7.76
N GLY A 55 -1.38 -17.28 -7.45
CA GLY A 55 -1.75 -16.76 -6.13
C GLY A 55 -1.21 -15.35 -5.87
N ARG A 56 -0.70 -14.65 -6.90
CA ARG A 56 -0.21 -13.29 -6.77
C ARG A 56 -1.39 -12.34 -6.47
N ASN A 57 -1.15 -11.32 -5.66
CA ASN A 57 -2.11 -10.27 -5.26
C ASN A 57 -3.11 -10.64 -4.16
N VAL A 58 -2.93 -11.75 -3.44
CA VAL A 58 -3.83 -12.16 -2.36
C VAL A 58 -3.79 -11.14 -1.20
N GLY A 59 -2.60 -10.68 -0.80
CA GLY A 59 -2.43 -9.59 0.16
C GLY A 59 -3.19 -8.32 -0.25
N GLU A 60 -3.04 -7.88 -1.50
CA GLU A 60 -3.73 -6.70 -2.05
C GLU A 60 -5.26 -6.87 -2.06
N CYS A 61 -5.77 -8.07 -2.36
CA CYS A 61 -7.20 -8.36 -2.22
C CYS A 61 -7.68 -8.15 -0.79
N GLY A 62 -6.90 -8.60 0.19
CA GLY A 62 -7.20 -8.41 1.61
C GLY A 62 -7.28 -6.93 1.98
N VAL A 63 -6.30 -6.14 1.55
CA VAL A 63 -6.24 -4.69 1.86
C VAL A 63 -7.44 -3.96 1.25
N LEU A 64 -7.79 -4.26 0.00
CA LEU A 64 -8.94 -3.65 -0.66
C LEU A 64 -10.27 -4.07 -0.01
N ALA A 65 -10.42 -5.34 0.34
CA ALA A 65 -11.61 -5.85 1.01
C ALA A 65 -11.83 -5.19 2.38
N LEU A 66 -10.76 -5.06 3.16
CA LEU A 66 -10.80 -4.39 4.46
C LEU A 66 -11.18 -2.90 4.30
N ALA A 67 -10.54 -2.20 3.37
CA ALA A 67 -10.82 -0.78 3.15
C ALA A 67 -12.25 -0.51 2.64
N GLU A 68 -12.83 -1.43 1.85
CA GLU A 68 -14.22 -1.28 1.37
C GLU A 68 -15.26 -1.40 2.47
N THR A 69 -14.97 -2.25 3.44
CA THR A 69 -15.93 -2.65 4.48
C THR A 69 -15.83 -1.77 5.73
N MET A 70 -14.75 -0.98 5.83
CA MET A 70 -14.52 -0.03 6.91
C MET A 70 -14.89 1.40 6.50
N ALA A 71 -15.65 2.08 7.34
CA ALA A 71 -15.98 3.48 7.12
C ALA A 71 -14.72 4.36 7.16
N HIS A 72 -14.57 5.22 6.14
CA HIS A 72 -13.46 6.19 6.03
C HIS A 72 -12.06 5.59 5.95
N ALA A 73 -11.95 4.29 5.62
CA ALA A 73 -10.66 3.67 5.40
C ALA A 73 -10.09 4.03 4.01
N VAL A 74 -8.77 4.16 3.95
CA VAL A 74 -8.02 4.38 2.72
C VAL A 74 -7.09 3.19 2.51
N ALA A 75 -7.25 2.48 1.40
CA ALA A 75 -6.37 1.41 1.01
C ALA A 75 -5.03 1.99 0.53
N VAL A 76 -3.93 1.63 1.18
CA VAL A 76 -2.58 1.98 0.73
C VAL A 76 -2.02 0.80 -0.05
N VAL A 77 -2.04 0.89 -1.38
CA VAL A 77 -1.51 -0.16 -2.27
C VAL A 77 -0.82 0.47 -3.49
N ASP A 78 0.39 -0.02 -3.79
CA ASP A 78 1.18 0.50 -4.91
C ASP A 78 0.94 -0.26 -6.23
N ASP A 79 0.33 -1.44 -6.16
CA ASP A 79 0.01 -2.23 -7.34
C ASP A 79 -1.06 -1.54 -8.20
N ARG A 80 -0.74 -1.39 -9.49
CA ARG A 80 -1.61 -0.69 -10.45
C ARG A 80 -2.85 -1.53 -10.80
N VAL A 81 -2.74 -2.85 -10.80
CA VAL A 81 -3.85 -3.77 -11.06
C VAL A 81 -4.85 -3.72 -9.90
N ALA A 82 -4.37 -3.76 -8.65
CA ALA A 82 -5.16 -3.58 -7.44
C ALA A 82 -5.95 -2.26 -7.48
N GLY A 83 -5.27 -1.14 -7.77
CA GLY A 83 -5.93 0.16 -7.91
C GLY A 83 -6.97 0.22 -9.05
N ASN A 84 -6.81 -0.59 -10.12
CA ASN A 84 -7.82 -0.68 -11.16
C ASN A 84 -9.04 -1.51 -10.73
N ALA A 85 -8.84 -2.59 -9.96
CA ALA A 85 -9.93 -3.45 -9.50
C ALA A 85 -10.84 -2.75 -8.47
N ALA A 86 -10.29 -1.78 -7.73
CA ALA A 86 -11.06 -0.91 -6.83
C ALA A 86 -11.93 0.13 -7.55
N ARG A 87 -11.71 0.38 -8.85
CA ARG A 87 -12.50 1.39 -9.59
C ARG A 87 -13.98 1.03 -9.62
N GLY A 88 -14.82 2.00 -9.25
CA GLY A 88 -16.27 1.83 -9.19
C GLY A 88 -16.78 1.17 -7.92
N ARG A 89 -15.91 0.90 -6.94
CA ARG A 89 -16.29 0.48 -5.58
C ARG A 89 -16.12 1.62 -4.60
N ASN A 90 -16.69 1.46 -3.41
CA ASN A 90 -16.57 2.42 -2.33
C ASN A 90 -15.23 2.25 -1.59
N VAL A 91 -14.12 2.38 -2.32
CA VAL A 91 -12.76 2.26 -1.78
C VAL A 91 -11.94 3.44 -2.25
N GLU A 92 -11.42 4.20 -1.29
CA GLU A 92 -10.39 5.19 -1.58
C GLU A 92 -9.02 4.49 -1.61
N VAL A 93 -8.25 4.72 -2.67
CA VAL A 93 -6.92 4.13 -2.84
C VAL A 93 -5.86 5.22 -2.86
N ARG A 94 -4.83 5.05 -2.03
CA ARG A 94 -3.62 5.88 -1.98
C ARG A 94 -2.41 5.03 -2.33
N ARG A 95 -1.38 5.66 -2.89
CA ARG A 95 -0.06 5.05 -3.14
C ARG A 95 0.97 5.66 -2.21
N THR A 96 2.10 5.00 -2.04
CA THR A 96 3.20 5.43 -1.17
C THR A 96 3.65 6.85 -1.47
N LEU A 97 3.79 7.24 -2.74
CA LEU A 97 4.13 8.63 -3.10
C LEU A 97 3.11 9.65 -2.53
N GLY A 98 1.82 9.30 -2.53
CA GLY A 98 0.78 10.14 -1.96
C GLY A 98 0.96 10.35 -0.47
N LEU A 99 1.27 9.29 0.28
CA LEU A 99 1.54 9.36 1.72
C LEU A 99 2.77 10.21 2.03
N LEU A 100 3.85 10.05 1.23
CA LEU A 100 5.06 10.85 1.39
C LEU A 100 4.79 12.35 1.15
N CYS A 101 3.93 12.66 0.19
CA CYS A 101 3.49 14.03 -0.08
C CYS A 101 2.65 14.59 1.09
N ASP A 102 1.74 13.79 1.66
CA ASP A 102 0.92 14.22 2.78
C ASP A 102 1.78 14.47 4.03
N ALA A 103 2.74 13.59 4.31
CA ALA A 103 3.68 13.76 5.40
C ALA A 103 4.58 15.01 5.26
N ILE A 104 4.90 15.45 4.03
CA ILE A 104 5.57 16.74 3.80
C ILE A 104 4.63 17.89 4.17
N ARG A 105 3.38 17.86 3.72
CA ARG A 105 2.39 18.91 4.01
C ARG A 105 2.11 19.05 5.50
N GLU A 106 2.17 17.94 6.22
CA GLU A 106 2.00 17.88 7.67
C GLU A 106 3.29 18.24 8.44
N GLY A 107 4.40 18.49 7.75
CA GLY A 107 5.69 18.84 8.36
C GLY A 107 6.40 17.67 9.06
N LEU A 108 5.97 16.44 8.82
CA LEU A 108 6.56 15.22 9.37
C LEU A 108 7.82 14.79 8.60
N LEU A 109 7.86 15.08 7.29
CA LEU A 109 8.99 14.79 6.41
C LEU A 109 9.43 16.04 5.66
N THR A 110 10.68 16.03 5.20
CA THR A 110 11.24 17.12 4.40
C THR A 110 11.39 16.69 2.94
N VAL A 111 11.32 17.65 2.00
CA VAL A 111 11.54 17.35 0.57
C VAL A 111 12.89 16.69 0.29
N PRO A 112 14.03 17.12 0.89
CA PRO A 112 15.30 16.42 0.69
C PRO A 112 15.26 14.95 1.13
N LEU A 113 14.62 14.64 2.26
CA LEU A 113 14.49 13.27 2.75
C LEU A 113 13.62 12.42 1.81
N VAL A 114 12.46 12.93 1.40
CA VAL A 114 11.57 12.21 0.47
C VAL A 114 12.21 12.06 -0.91
N SER A 115 13.03 13.02 -1.34
CA SER A 115 13.78 12.89 -2.61
C SER A 115 14.74 11.72 -2.58
N ALA A 116 15.51 11.56 -1.49
CA ALA A 116 16.42 10.43 -1.34
C ALA A 116 15.67 9.09 -1.29
N LEU A 117 14.57 9.03 -0.53
CA LEU A 117 13.74 7.84 -0.45
C LEU A 117 13.12 7.47 -1.80
N ALA A 118 12.64 8.45 -2.57
CA ALA A 118 12.07 8.23 -3.90
C ALA A 118 13.11 7.62 -4.86
N ASP A 119 14.35 8.10 -4.81
CA ASP A 119 15.44 7.54 -5.63
C ASP A 119 15.78 6.11 -5.21
N ASP A 120 15.78 5.81 -3.92
CA ASP A 120 16.01 4.45 -3.42
C ASP A 120 14.89 3.48 -3.83
N LEU A 121 13.61 3.91 -3.79
CA LEU A 121 12.49 3.11 -4.29
C LEU A 121 12.67 2.75 -5.77
N MET A 122 13.13 3.69 -6.61
CA MET A 122 13.33 3.42 -8.04
C MET A 122 14.40 2.37 -8.34
N ARG A 123 15.33 2.10 -7.41
CA ARG A 123 16.38 1.08 -7.60
C ARG A 123 15.77 -0.31 -7.84
N ASP A 124 14.63 -0.59 -7.22
CA ASP A 124 13.96 -1.89 -7.26
C ASP A 124 12.78 -1.92 -8.24
N SER A 125 12.88 -1.18 -9.35
CA SER A 125 11.87 -1.10 -10.42
C SER A 125 10.55 -0.42 -10.04
N TYR A 126 10.50 0.25 -8.90
CA TYR A 126 9.34 1.05 -8.50
C TYR A 126 9.14 2.22 -9.48
N ARG A 127 7.89 2.46 -9.90
CA ARG A 127 7.55 3.45 -10.93
C ARG A 127 7.01 4.73 -10.31
N LEU A 128 7.74 5.82 -10.50
CA LEU A 128 7.35 7.17 -10.08
C LEU A 128 7.07 8.07 -11.30
N PRO A 129 6.32 9.18 -11.13
CA PRO A 129 5.99 10.10 -12.22
C PRO A 129 7.16 11.00 -12.65
N PHE A 130 8.37 10.74 -12.13
CA PHE A 130 9.60 11.46 -12.40
C PHE A 130 10.79 10.48 -12.38
N GLY A 131 11.92 10.87 -12.96
CA GLY A 131 13.15 10.09 -12.93
C GLY A 131 14.03 10.37 -11.69
N PRO A 132 15.16 9.67 -11.54
CA PRO A 132 16.08 9.85 -10.42
C PRO A 132 16.51 11.31 -10.22
N GLY A 133 16.54 11.78 -8.97
CA GLY A 133 16.78 13.17 -8.59
C GLY A 133 15.64 14.14 -8.97
N GLY A 134 14.52 13.63 -9.49
CA GLY A 134 13.42 14.42 -10.03
C GLY A 134 12.37 14.85 -9.01
N PHE A 135 12.36 14.25 -7.81
CA PHE A 135 11.28 14.48 -6.83
C PHE A 135 11.15 15.95 -6.43
N ALA A 136 12.26 16.64 -6.08
CA ALA A 136 12.18 18.01 -5.60
C ALA A 136 11.57 18.97 -6.62
N ARG A 137 11.94 18.85 -7.90
CA ARG A 137 11.34 19.63 -9.00
C ARG A 137 9.86 19.28 -9.17
N TRP A 138 9.56 17.99 -9.20
CA TRP A 138 8.17 17.53 -9.32
C TRP A 138 7.30 18.01 -8.15
N ALA A 139 7.85 18.04 -6.93
CA ALA A 139 7.15 18.52 -5.74
C ALA A 139 6.81 20.02 -5.85
N ASP A 140 7.76 20.85 -6.29
CA ASP A 140 7.55 22.28 -6.54
C ASP A 140 6.46 22.51 -7.61
N GLU A 141 6.52 21.78 -8.73
CA GLU A 141 5.51 21.84 -9.80
C GLU A 141 4.10 21.43 -9.33
N ASN A 142 4.00 20.66 -8.24
CA ASN A 142 2.75 20.18 -7.65
C ASN A 142 2.36 20.92 -6.36
N GLY A 143 3.03 22.04 -6.03
CA GLY A 143 2.70 22.89 -4.89
C GLY A 143 2.90 22.22 -3.53
N LEU A 144 3.90 21.35 -3.41
CA LEU A 144 4.31 20.73 -2.14
C LEU A 144 5.29 21.58 -1.33
N THR A 145 5.85 22.63 -1.95
CA THR A 145 6.83 23.56 -1.37
C THR A 145 6.49 25.00 -1.69
#